data_AF-X1GHP2-F1
#
_entry.id   AF-X1GHP2-F1
#
_cell.length_a   1.000
_cell.length_b   1.000
_cell.length_c   1.000
_cell.angle_alpha   90.00
_cell.angle_beta   90.00
_cell.angle_gamma   90.00
#
_symmetry.space_group_name_H-M   'P 1'
#
loop_
_entity.id
_entity.type
_entity.pdbx_description
1 polymer ?
#
loop_
_entity_poly.entity_id
_entity_poly.type
_entity_poly.pdbx_seq_one_letter_code
_entity_poly.pdbx_strand_id
1 'polypeptide(L)'
;AGKRLKMTETEILNLIEKSYRVFKQLVKENQSDYQTYKDYLEQLELSPQQIDEIVKIALGGAPQKQPNLEVMSALSEKNLVQVLKSAEQMGNDALDMAFSSLGAGSGLDLLEQWFYSRHNVSAKIKKRLKEIIKSIMIDLGINAANSLIGTAKSGPLVENMVIPYTLGDDFELIDLEETISNLLEGGKTVETITNDDFLVSKTTDGLRCMVLELDISGSMKGNKLAQMALCTTMLVYAFKPEEIALTFFESNTHKLKNLDDDVELEKVVDELLE
;
A
#
# COMPACT_ATOMS: atom_id res chain seq x y z
N ALA A 1 15.92 10.49 28.49
CA ALA A 1 16.55 11.82 28.34
C ALA A 1 17.04 12.45 29.66
N GLY A 2 16.27 12.39 30.76
CA GLY A 2 16.56 13.06 32.04
C GLY A 2 17.93 12.80 32.71
N LYS A 3 18.38 11.54 32.77
CA LYS A 3 19.71 11.19 33.34
C LYS A 3 20.88 11.85 32.60
N ARG A 4 20.72 12.18 31.31
CA ARG A 4 21.75 12.82 30.48
C ARG A 4 21.86 14.33 30.76
N LEU A 5 20.80 14.94 31.29
CA LEU A 5 20.70 16.40 31.53
C LEU A 5 20.80 16.79 33.01
N LYS A 6 21.05 15.83 33.93
CA LYS A 6 21.10 16.03 35.40
C LYS A 6 19.85 16.71 35.98
N MET A 7 18.69 16.50 35.35
CA MET A 7 17.41 17.04 35.83
C MET A 7 16.72 16.03 36.75
N THR A 8 16.04 16.54 37.77
CA THR A 8 15.19 15.73 38.65
C THR A 8 13.89 15.33 37.94
N GLU A 9 13.26 14.24 38.37
CA GLU A 9 12.00 13.74 37.80
C GLU A 9 10.88 14.80 37.86
N THR A 10 10.85 15.58 38.94
CA THR A 10 9.92 16.70 39.15
C THR A 10 10.14 17.85 38.17
N GLU A 11 11.39 18.18 37.82
CA GLU A 11 11.71 19.21 36.83
C GLU A 11 11.35 18.76 35.41
N ILE A 12 11.55 17.47 35.12
CA ILE A 12 11.13 16.85 33.85
C ILE A 12 9.60 16.89 33.75
N LEU A 13 8.89 16.51 34.81
CA LEU A 13 7.42 16.59 34.88
C LEU A 13 6.91 18.02 34.72
N ASN A 14 7.54 19.02 35.35
CA ASN A 14 7.16 20.43 35.20
C ASN A 14 7.37 20.96 33.78
N LEU A 15 8.45 20.57 33.10
CA LEU A 15 8.67 20.94 31.69
C LEU A 15 7.67 20.26 30.78
N ILE A 16 7.42 18.96 30.96
CA ILE A 16 6.43 18.19 30.19
C ILE A 16 5.02 18.74 30.41
N GLU A 17 4.62 19.01 31.66
CA GLU A 17 3.33 19.62 31.97
C GLU A 17 3.16 20.98 31.30
N LYS A 18 4.22 21.80 31.28
CA LYS A 18 4.20 23.10 30.60
C LYS A 18 4.01 22.92 29.09
N SER A 19 4.75 21.99 28.47
CA SER A 19 4.64 21.69 27.04
C SER A 19 3.27 21.11 26.66
N TYR A 20 2.71 20.21 27.48
CA TYR A 20 1.36 19.67 27.28
C TYR A 20 0.28 20.75 27.41
N ARG A 21 0.38 21.64 28.41
CA ARG A 21 -0.58 22.75 28.58
C ARG A 21 -0.59 23.69 27.38
N VAL A 22 0.59 23.99 26.82
CA VAL A 22 0.73 24.80 25.60
C VAL A 22 0.08 24.09 24.42
N PHE A 23 0.40 22.81 24.19
CA PHE A 23 -0.21 22.04 23.11
C PHE A 23 -1.74 21.97 23.24
N LYS A 24 -2.25 21.69 24.43
CA LYS A 24 -3.69 21.66 24.72
C LYS A 24 -4.36 23.00 24.41
N GLN A 25 -3.71 24.12 24.71
CA GLN A 25 -4.23 25.44 24.38
C GLN A 25 -4.25 25.67 22.86
N LEU A 26 -3.19 25.27 22.16
CA LEU A 26 -3.11 25.32 20.70
C LEU A 26 -4.23 24.51 20.03
N VAL A 27 -4.50 23.31 20.57
CA VAL A 27 -5.60 22.47 20.10
C VAL A 27 -6.94 23.17 20.30
N LYS A 28 -7.16 23.82 21.46
CA LYS A 28 -8.38 24.59 21.78
C LYS A 28 -8.58 25.81 20.88
N GLU A 29 -7.51 26.45 20.45
CA GLU A 29 -7.58 27.62 19.58
C GLU A 29 -7.91 27.25 18.12
N ASN A 30 -7.56 26.04 17.68
CA ASN A 30 -7.83 25.54 16.32
C ASN A 30 -7.34 26.50 15.22
N GLN A 31 -6.12 27.03 15.39
CA GLN A 31 -5.49 27.98 14.47
C GLN A 31 -4.19 27.44 13.87
N SER A 32 -3.97 26.13 13.95
CA SER A 32 -2.74 25.50 13.47
C SER A 32 -3.04 24.42 12.45
N ASP A 33 -2.05 24.13 11.62
CA ASP A 33 -2.10 23.08 10.63
C ASP A 33 -1.57 21.76 11.18
N TYR A 34 -1.78 20.68 10.42
CA TYR A 34 -1.31 19.35 10.76
C TYR A 34 0.20 19.28 11.01
N GLN A 35 1.03 19.97 10.20
CA GLN A 35 2.49 19.92 10.38
C GLN A 35 2.91 20.52 11.72
N THR A 36 2.31 21.64 12.10
CA THR A 36 2.54 22.26 13.40
C THR A 36 2.16 21.30 14.52
N TYR A 37 0.98 20.66 14.45
CA TYR A 37 0.58 19.68 15.47
C TYR A 37 1.52 18.48 15.54
N LYS A 38 1.98 17.98 14.39
CA LYS A 38 2.94 16.88 14.29
C LYS A 38 4.26 17.23 14.97
N ASP A 39 4.83 18.40 14.69
CA ASP A 39 6.09 18.86 15.27
C ASP A 39 6.02 18.95 16.80
N TYR A 40 4.89 19.40 17.36
CA TYR A 40 4.65 19.37 18.81
C TYR A 40 4.57 17.94 19.35
N LEU A 41 3.85 17.05 18.67
CA LEU A 41 3.66 15.66 19.07
C LEU A 41 4.94 14.82 18.96
N GLU A 42 5.91 15.22 18.14
CA GLU A 42 7.23 14.58 18.10
C GLU A 42 8.04 14.80 19.38
N GLN A 43 7.79 15.92 20.07
CA GLN A 43 8.51 16.32 21.28
C GLN A 43 7.75 15.97 22.57
N LEU A 44 6.52 15.49 22.45
CA LEU A 44 5.62 15.18 23.56
C LEU A 44 5.37 13.68 23.67
N GLU A 45 5.62 13.14 24.86
CA GLU A 45 5.13 11.81 25.23
C GLU A 45 3.81 11.98 26.00
N LEU A 46 2.69 11.71 25.33
CA LEU A 46 1.37 11.84 25.92
C LEU A 46 0.95 10.55 26.62
N SER A 47 0.40 10.67 27.83
CA SER A 47 -0.28 9.56 28.50
C SER A 47 -1.62 9.24 27.83
N PRO A 48 -2.17 8.02 28.01
CA PRO A 48 -3.49 7.68 27.48
C PRO A 48 -4.59 8.65 27.91
N GLN A 49 -4.53 9.15 29.16
CA GLN A 49 -5.47 10.14 29.70
C GLN A 49 -5.35 11.49 28.99
N GLN A 50 -4.12 11.91 28.67
CA GLN A 50 -3.88 13.14 27.91
C GLN A 50 -4.36 13.03 26.48
N ILE A 51 -4.19 11.87 25.84
CA ILE A 51 -4.72 11.57 24.50
C ILE A 51 -6.25 11.67 24.52
N ASP A 52 -6.90 11.03 25.50
CA ASP A 52 -8.37 11.09 25.63
C ASP A 52 -8.88 12.52 25.81
N GLU A 53 -8.16 13.33 26.58
CA GLU A 53 -8.51 14.74 26.77
C GLU A 53 -8.35 15.54 25.47
N ILE A 54 -7.27 15.34 24.72
CA ILE A 54 -7.06 16.02 23.43
C ILE A 54 -8.13 15.61 22.41
N VAL A 55 -8.47 14.32 22.32
CA VAL A 55 -9.54 13.81 21.44
C VAL A 55 -10.88 14.47 21.79
N LYS A 56 -11.21 14.55 23.08
CA LYS A 56 -12.43 15.24 23.54
C LYS A 56 -12.44 16.71 23.18
N ILE A 57 -11.32 17.41 23.28
CA ILE A 57 -11.23 18.82 22.90
C ILE A 57 -11.36 18.98 21.38
N ALA A 58 -10.68 18.14 20.61
CA ALA A 58 -10.65 18.21 19.16
C ALA A 58 -12.01 17.85 18.51
N LEU A 59 -12.76 16.91 19.11
CA LEU A 59 -14.05 16.44 18.59
C LEU A 59 -15.27 17.05 19.30
N GLY A 60 -15.14 17.47 20.56
CA GLY A 60 -16.25 17.66 21.50
C GLY A 60 -16.73 19.10 21.79
N GLY A 61 -16.17 20.12 21.13
CA GLY A 61 -16.78 21.45 21.06
C GLY A 61 -16.61 22.39 22.26
N ALA A 62 -16.77 23.68 21.95
CA ALA A 62 -16.63 24.88 22.79
C ALA A 62 -15.20 25.18 23.34
N PRO A 63 -14.57 26.31 22.92
CA PRO A 63 -15.17 27.38 22.11
C PRO A 63 -15.31 27.02 20.62
N GLN A 64 -14.85 25.82 20.22
CA GLN A 64 -14.85 25.40 18.82
C GLN A 64 -16.25 25.09 18.30
N LYS A 65 -16.62 25.76 17.21
CA LYS A 65 -17.82 25.47 16.39
C LYS A 65 -17.60 24.30 15.42
N GLN A 66 -16.35 23.91 15.18
CA GLN A 66 -15.97 22.87 14.22
C GLN A 66 -14.88 21.96 14.82
N PRO A 67 -14.90 20.66 14.51
CA PRO A 67 -13.89 19.73 14.97
C PRO A 67 -12.51 20.07 14.37
N ASN A 68 -11.47 19.91 15.16
CA ASN A 68 -10.09 20.08 14.73
C ASN A 68 -9.57 18.74 14.16
N LEU A 69 -9.81 18.51 12.87
CA LEU A 69 -9.40 17.26 12.21
C LEU A 69 -7.88 17.18 11.97
N GLU A 70 -7.20 18.32 11.88
CA GLU A 70 -5.75 18.39 11.67
C GLU A 70 -4.98 17.78 12.86
N VAL A 71 -5.34 18.15 14.10
CA VAL A 71 -4.74 17.52 15.28
C VAL A 71 -5.13 16.05 15.40
N MET A 72 -6.35 15.68 15.00
CA MET A 72 -6.80 14.29 15.06
C MET A 72 -5.98 13.40 14.12
N SER A 73 -5.69 13.90 12.91
CA SER A 73 -4.78 13.26 11.97
C SER A 73 -3.38 13.11 12.56
N ALA A 74 -2.78 14.20 13.04
CA ALA A 74 -1.43 14.19 13.61
C ALA A 74 -1.32 13.27 14.85
N LEU A 75 -2.33 13.26 15.71
CA LEU A 75 -2.37 12.41 16.90
C LEU A 75 -2.48 10.93 16.56
N SER A 76 -3.20 10.61 15.47
CA SER A 76 -3.43 9.24 15.02
C SER A 76 -2.18 8.54 14.49
N GLU A 77 -1.17 9.28 14.01
CA GLU A 77 0.08 8.69 13.48
C GLU A 77 0.79 7.78 14.47
N LYS A 78 0.73 8.11 15.76
CA LYS A 78 1.39 7.33 16.82
C LYS A 78 0.39 6.68 17.78
N ASN A 79 -0.84 7.18 17.84
CA ASN A 79 -1.82 6.81 18.86
C ASN A 79 -3.16 6.34 18.28
N LEU A 80 -3.18 5.87 17.02
CA LEU A 80 -4.39 5.48 16.28
C LEU A 80 -5.43 4.72 17.13
N VAL A 81 -5.00 3.66 17.80
CA VAL A 81 -5.92 2.83 18.59
C VAL A 81 -6.51 3.57 19.78
N GLN A 82 -5.72 4.37 20.49
CA GLN A 82 -6.22 5.14 21.63
C GLN A 82 -7.19 6.23 21.15
N VAL A 83 -6.86 6.90 20.03
CA VAL A 83 -7.72 7.91 19.41
C VAL A 83 -9.07 7.32 19.01
N LEU A 84 -9.07 6.19 18.29
CA LEU A 84 -10.30 5.54 17.85
C LEU A 84 -11.12 4.96 19.01
N LYS A 85 -10.47 4.42 20.06
CA LYS A 85 -11.15 3.97 21.28
C LYS A 85 -11.81 5.13 22.01
N SER A 86 -11.11 6.26 22.16
CA SER A 86 -11.65 7.46 22.81
C SER A 86 -12.84 8.02 22.02
N ALA A 87 -12.72 8.11 20.69
CA ALA A 87 -13.82 8.53 19.83
C ALA A 87 -15.02 7.57 19.89
N GLU A 88 -14.79 6.25 19.92
CA GLU A 88 -15.84 5.25 20.08
C GLU A 88 -16.60 5.41 21.41
N GLN A 89 -15.91 5.76 22.50
CA GLN A 89 -16.55 6.05 23.79
C GLN A 89 -17.39 7.32 23.77
N MET A 90 -17.08 8.28 22.89
CA MET A 90 -17.83 9.53 22.73
C MET A 90 -19.09 9.35 21.88
N GLY A 91 -19.16 8.31 21.04
CA GLY A 91 -20.33 7.98 20.22
C GLY A 91 -19.99 7.75 18.75
N ASN A 92 -20.98 7.34 17.96
CA ASN A 92 -20.78 7.03 16.53
C ASN A 92 -20.34 8.24 15.72
N ASP A 93 -20.91 9.43 15.97
CA ASP A 93 -20.58 10.64 15.23
C ASP A 93 -19.12 11.07 15.45
N ALA A 94 -18.64 10.99 16.71
CA ALA A 94 -17.24 11.27 17.04
C ALA A 94 -16.30 10.25 16.39
N LEU A 95 -16.69 8.97 16.36
CA LEU A 95 -15.94 7.93 15.67
C LEU A 95 -15.89 8.17 14.15
N ASP A 96 -16.99 8.61 13.54
CA ASP A 96 -17.05 8.96 12.11
C ASP A 96 -16.13 10.15 11.79
N MET A 97 -16.12 11.18 12.64
CA MET A 97 -15.19 12.31 12.51
C MET A 97 -13.73 11.86 12.66
N ALA A 98 -13.42 10.98 13.63
CA ALA A 98 -12.08 10.44 13.78
C ALA A 98 -11.63 9.69 12.51
N PHE A 99 -12.48 8.82 11.96
CA PHE A 99 -12.18 8.14 10.69
C PHE A 99 -11.98 9.10 9.52
N SER A 100 -12.77 10.17 9.43
CA SER A 100 -12.61 11.19 8.37
C SER A 100 -11.27 11.93 8.44
N SER A 101 -10.62 11.96 9.60
CA SER A 101 -9.31 12.60 9.79
C SER A 101 -8.13 11.76 9.28
N LEU A 102 -8.31 10.44 9.09
CA LEU A 102 -7.23 9.50 8.76
C LEU A 102 -6.71 9.62 7.31
N GLY A 103 -7.28 10.49 6.49
CA GLY A 103 -6.88 10.73 5.09
C GLY A 103 -5.98 11.94 4.86
N ALA A 104 -5.66 12.72 5.90
CA ALA A 104 -4.87 13.96 5.74
C ALA A 104 -3.34 13.74 5.75
N GLY A 105 -2.87 12.54 6.12
CA GLY A 105 -1.45 12.18 6.17
C GLY A 105 -0.94 11.42 4.94
N SER A 106 0.28 10.90 5.02
CA SER A 106 0.95 10.16 3.93
C SER A 106 0.31 8.80 3.58
N GLY A 107 -0.64 8.32 4.38
CA GLY A 107 -1.23 6.98 4.30
C GLY A 107 -0.31 5.84 4.78
N LEU A 108 1.01 5.99 4.63
CA LEU A 108 2.00 5.01 5.08
C LEU A 108 2.01 4.83 6.60
N ASP A 109 1.91 5.93 7.34
CA ASP A 109 1.87 5.91 8.81
C ASP A 109 0.66 5.10 9.30
N LEU A 110 -0.48 5.21 8.62
CA LEU A 110 -1.70 4.46 8.95
C LEU A 110 -1.52 2.95 8.70
N LEU A 111 -0.89 2.59 7.58
CA LEU A 111 -0.59 1.20 7.24
C LEU A 111 0.38 0.58 8.27
N GLU A 112 1.42 1.33 8.67
CA GLU A 112 2.35 0.90 9.71
C GLU A 112 1.63 0.69 11.06
N GLN A 113 0.79 1.66 11.48
CA GLN A 113 0.01 1.55 12.71
C GLN A 113 -0.94 0.35 12.70
N TRP A 114 -1.53 0.01 11.56
CA TRP A 114 -2.35 -1.20 11.43
C TRP A 114 -1.59 -2.46 11.77
N PHE A 115 -0.42 -2.68 11.16
CA PHE A 115 0.37 -3.88 11.42
C PHE A 115 0.91 -3.96 12.86
N TYR A 116 1.06 -2.83 13.56
CA TYR A 116 1.37 -2.86 15.00
C TYR A 116 0.16 -3.19 15.87
N SER A 117 -1.03 -2.76 15.47
CA SER A 117 -2.12 -2.56 16.42
C SER A 117 -3.40 -3.33 16.10
N ARG A 118 -3.52 -3.96 14.92
CA ARG A 118 -4.71 -4.69 14.43
C ARG A 118 -5.29 -5.72 15.40
N HIS A 119 -4.47 -6.29 16.28
CA HIS A 119 -4.90 -7.27 17.29
C HIS A 119 -5.51 -6.64 18.55
N ASN A 120 -5.33 -5.32 18.76
CA ASN A 120 -5.72 -4.59 19.98
C ASN A 120 -6.92 -3.66 19.76
N VAL A 121 -7.63 -3.83 18.65
CA VAL A 121 -8.75 -2.98 18.20
C VAL A 121 -10.08 -3.73 18.34
N SER A 122 -11.16 -3.04 18.68
CA SER A 122 -12.52 -3.64 18.70
C SER A 122 -12.91 -4.11 17.29
N ALA A 123 -13.75 -5.15 17.20
CA ALA A 123 -14.16 -5.71 15.89
C ALA A 123 -14.84 -4.66 14.98
N LYS A 124 -15.60 -3.74 15.58
CA LYS A 124 -16.27 -2.64 14.88
C LYS A 124 -15.26 -1.69 14.24
N ILE A 125 -14.28 -1.22 15.01
CA ILE A 125 -13.23 -0.33 14.51
C ILE A 125 -12.34 -1.09 13.53
N LYS A 126 -11.96 -2.35 13.83
CA LYS A 126 -11.11 -3.18 12.96
C LYS A 126 -11.69 -3.29 11.55
N LYS A 127 -12.98 -3.62 11.43
CA LYS A 127 -13.65 -3.74 10.12
C LYS A 127 -13.58 -2.44 9.33
N ARG A 128 -13.96 -1.31 9.93
CA ARG A 128 -13.97 -0.01 9.24
C ARG A 128 -12.57 0.48 8.89
N LEU A 129 -11.62 0.28 9.80
CA LEU A 129 -10.22 0.66 9.60
C LEU A 129 -9.58 -0.17 8.47
N LYS A 130 -9.88 -1.48 8.39
CA LYS A 130 -9.40 -2.35 7.31
C LYS A 130 -9.82 -1.81 5.94
N GLU A 131 -11.08 -1.42 5.77
CA GLU A 131 -11.57 -0.88 4.48
C GLU A 131 -10.86 0.43 4.08
N ILE A 132 -10.66 1.34 5.04
CA ILE A 132 -9.94 2.60 4.79
C ILE A 132 -8.50 2.31 4.36
N ILE A 133 -7.81 1.41 5.07
CA ILE A 133 -6.43 1.05 4.77
C ILE A 133 -6.33 0.32 3.44
N LYS A 134 -7.27 -0.56 3.13
CA LYS A 134 -7.36 -1.25 1.83
C LYS A 134 -7.41 -0.23 0.69
N SER A 135 -8.29 0.78 0.78
CA SER A 135 -8.36 1.85 -0.22
C SER A 135 -7.02 2.59 -0.35
N ILE A 136 -6.45 3.03 0.78
CA ILE A 136 -5.18 3.77 0.80
C ILE A 136 -4.04 2.94 0.21
N MET A 137 -3.96 1.65 0.54
CA MET A 137 -2.90 0.75 0.07
C MET A 137 -2.98 0.52 -1.43
N ILE A 138 -4.19 0.39 -1.98
CA ILE A 138 -4.43 0.30 -3.43
C ILE A 138 -3.98 1.59 -4.11
N ASP A 139 -4.43 2.75 -3.61
CA ASP A 139 -4.08 4.05 -4.19
C ASP A 139 -2.57 4.30 -4.17
N LEU A 140 -1.92 4.04 -3.04
CA LEU A 140 -0.47 4.15 -2.91
C LEU A 140 0.27 3.17 -3.83
N GLY A 141 -0.20 1.93 -3.94
CA GLY A 141 0.38 0.90 -4.81
C GLY A 141 0.29 1.28 -6.29
N ILE A 142 -0.86 1.76 -6.74
CA ILE A 142 -1.09 2.25 -8.11
C ILE A 142 -0.18 3.44 -8.42
N ASN A 143 -0.15 4.44 -7.52
CA ASN A 143 0.67 5.63 -7.69
C ASN A 143 2.17 5.30 -7.75
N ALA A 144 2.64 4.39 -6.88
CA ALA A 144 4.01 3.91 -6.88
C ALA A 144 4.36 3.16 -8.18
N ALA A 145 3.48 2.26 -8.63
CA ALA A 145 3.69 1.50 -9.87
C ALA A 145 3.79 2.42 -11.09
N ASN A 146 2.87 3.37 -11.21
CA ASN A 146 2.86 4.34 -12.30
C ASN A 146 4.12 5.22 -12.30
N SER A 147 4.62 5.58 -11.11
CA SER A 147 5.79 6.46 -10.96
C SER A 147 7.13 5.73 -11.20
N LEU A 148 7.24 4.48 -10.77
CA LEU A 148 8.51 3.72 -10.78
C LEU A 148 8.67 2.80 -11.98
N ILE A 149 7.59 2.13 -12.39
CA ILE A 149 7.64 1.07 -13.41
C ILE A 149 7.16 1.60 -14.77
N GLY A 150 6.33 2.64 -14.78
CA GLY A 150 5.66 3.13 -15.98
C GLY A 150 4.75 2.06 -16.60
N THR A 151 4.36 2.21 -17.86
CA THR A 151 3.69 1.13 -18.61
C THR A 151 4.73 0.13 -19.08
N ALA A 152 5.27 -0.71 -18.17
CA ALA A 152 6.19 -1.78 -18.54
C ALA A 152 5.45 -2.88 -19.32
N LYS A 153 5.16 -2.62 -20.60
CA LYS A 153 4.45 -3.54 -21.48
C LYS A 153 5.32 -4.67 -22.06
N SER A 154 6.61 -4.69 -21.74
CA SER A 154 7.58 -5.46 -22.52
C SER A 154 8.69 -6.08 -21.67
N GLY A 155 8.82 -7.41 -21.66
CA GLY A 155 9.92 -8.17 -21.07
C GLY A 155 11.31 -7.76 -21.54
N PRO A 156 12.38 -8.00 -20.75
CA PRO A 156 13.75 -7.93 -21.24
C PRO A 156 14.11 -9.13 -22.13
N LEU A 157 13.28 -10.17 -22.12
CA LEU A 157 13.44 -11.35 -22.94
C LEU A 157 12.83 -11.06 -24.31
N VAL A 158 13.70 -10.91 -25.28
CA VAL A 158 13.35 -10.88 -26.70
C VAL A 158 13.08 -12.33 -27.10
N GLU A 159 11.82 -12.65 -27.38
CA GLU A 159 11.47 -13.92 -27.99
C GLU A 159 11.33 -13.70 -29.50
N ASN A 160 12.09 -14.47 -30.28
CA ASN A 160 11.88 -14.53 -31.71
C ASN A 160 10.85 -15.63 -31.96
N MET A 161 9.67 -15.23 -32.38
CA MET A 161 8.62 -16.16 -32.79
C MET A 161 8.46 -16.11 -34.31
N VAL A 162 8.18 -17.28 -34.89
CA VAL A 162 7.84 -17.41 -36.30
C VAL A 162 6.34 -17.49 -36.42
N ILE A 163 5.73 -16.56 -37.16
CA ILE A 163 4.28 -16.52 -37.39
C ILE A 163 3.97 -16.44 -38.89
N PRO A 164 2.75 -16.85 -39.32
CA PRO A 164 2.30 -16.63 -40.69
C PRO A 164 2.34 -15.15 -41.07
N TYR A 165 2.77 -14.88 -42.30
CA TYR A 165 2.81 -13.56 -42.90
C TYR A 165 1.40 -12.96 -42.96
N THR A 166 1.28 -11.72 -42.50
CA THR A 166 0.04 -10.94 -42.63
C THR A 166 0.27 -9.66 -43.44
N LEU A 167 -0.76 -9.20 -44.15
CA LEU A 167 -0.69 -7.98 -44.94
C LEU A 167 -0.37 -6.77 -44.04
N GLY A 168 0.82 -6.20 -44.20
CA GLY A 168 1.36 -5.14 -43.36
C GLY A 168 2.70 -5.50 -42.69
N ASP A 169 3.08 -6.78 -42.72
CA ASP A 169 4.39 -7.24 -42.26
C ASP A 169 5.49 -6.90 -43.26
N ASP A 170 6.69 -6.62 -42.73
CA ASP A 170 7.87 -6.32 -43.53
C ASP A 170 8.37 -7.60 -44.21
N PHE A 171 8.52 -7.54 -45.53
CA PHE A 171 9.01 -8.65 -46.34
C PHE A 171 10.45 -9.04 -46.02
N GLU A 172 11.25 -8.11 -45.47
CA GLU A 172 12.63 -8.40 -45.05
C GLU A 172 12.71 -9.35 -43.84
N LEU A 173 11.61 -9.52 -43.11
CA LEU A 173 11.52 -10.39 -41.93
C LEU A 173 11.05 -11.83 -42.28
N ILE A 174 10.81 -12.13 -43.55
CA ILE A 174 10.43 -13.48 -43.99
C ILE A 174 11.60 -14.44 -43.76
N ASP A 175 11.35 -15.48 -42.98
CA ASP A 175 12.29 -16.58 -42.76
C ASP A 175 12.12 -17.61 -43.86
N LEU A 176 12.97 -17.53 -44.89
CA LEU A 176 12.90 -18.43 -46.04
C LEU A 176 13.24 -19.88 -45.66
N GLU A 177 14.13 -20.10 -44.68
CA GLU A 177 14.51 -21.47 -44.28
C GLU A 177 13.33 -22.16 -43.59
N GLU A 178 12.71 -21.49 -42.63
CA GLU A 178 11.56 -22.03 -41.91
C GLU A 178 10.33 -22.16 -42.83
N THR A 179 10.10 -21.18 -43.72
CA THR A 179 9.05 -21.24 -44.74
C THR A 179 9.23 -22.46 -45.65
N ILE A 180 10.45 -22.69 -46.16
CA ILE A 180 10.74 -23.84 -47.03
C ILE A 180 10.56 -25.15 -46.27
N SER A 181 11.05 -25.24 -45.03
CA SER A 181 10.88 -26.44 -44.20
C SER A 181 9.40 -26.77 -43.99
N ASN A 182 8.60 -25.77 -43.59
CA ASN A 182 7.15 -25.92 -43.38
C ASN A 182 6.39 -26.31 -44.66
N LEU A 183 6.77 -25.74 -45.81
CA LEU A 183 6.18 -26.10 -47.11
C LEU A 183 6.50 -27.56 -47.53
N LEU A 184 7.74 -28.00 -47.28
CA LEU A 184 8.18 -29.36 -47.58
C LEU A 184 7.53 -30.39 -46.65
N GLU A 185 7.46 -30.09 -45.35
CA GLU A 185 6.76 -30.92 -44.36
C GLU A 185 5.26 -31.01 -44.64
N GLY A 186 4.65 -29.89 -45.05
CA GLY A 186 3.25 -29.81 -45.47
C GLY A 186 2.96 -30.45 -46.83
N GLY A 187 3.99 -30.90 -47.56
CA GLY A 187 3.84 -31.54 -48.87
C GLY A 187 3.23 -30.63 -49.95
N LYS A 188 3.33 -29.31 -49.77
CA LYS A 188 2.76 -28.34 -50.72
C LYS A 188 3.60 -28.29 -52.00
N THR A 189 2.92 -28.20 -53.14
CA THR A 189 3.57 -27.98 -54.44
C THR A 189 3.69 -26.48 -54.71
N VAL A 190 4.65 -26.08 -55.53
CA VAL A 190 4.94 -24.66 -55.86
C VAL A 190 3.70 -23.91 -56.37
N GLU A 191 2.82 -24.61 -57.08
CA GLU A 191 1.58 -24.05 -57.64
C GLU A 191 0.50 -23.73 -56.59
N THR A 192 0.64 -24.27 -55.38
CA THR A 192 -0.34 -24.16 -54.29
C THR A 192 0.12 -23.23 -53.16
N ILE A 193 1.29 -22.60 -53.31
CA ILE A 193 1.84 -21.66 -52.32
C ILE A 193 1.02 -20.37 -52.35
N THR A 194 0.58 -19.93 -51.18
CA THR A 194 -0.15 -18.68 -50.95
C THR A 194 0.63 -17.75 -50.04
N ASN A 195 0.24 -16.48 -49.95
CA ASN A 195 0.95 -15.52 -49.09
C ASN A 195 0.92 -15.92 -47.61
N ASP A 196 -0.12 -16.61 -47.16
CA ASP A 196 -0.27 -17.08 -45.77
C ASP A 196 0.70 -18.23 -45.42
N ASP A 197 1.37 -18.81 -46.43
CA ASP A 197 2.37 -19.87 -46.25
C ASP A 197 3.76 -19.33 -45.91
N PHE A 198 4.00 -18.04 -46.13
CA PHE A 198 5.25 -17.41 -45.75
C PHE A 198 5.28 -17.19 -44.25
N LEU A 199 6.41 -17.50 -43.64
CA LEU A 199 6.64 -17.34 -42.23
C LEU A 199 7.55 -16.14 -41.98
N VAL A 200 7.17 -15.31 -41.02
CA VAL A 200 7.87 -14.09 -40.64
C VAL A 200 8.43 -14.24 -39.24
N SER A 201 9.72 -13.94 -39.09
CA SER A 201 10.39 -13.87 -37.80
C SER A 201 10.08 -12.52 -37.15
N LYS A 202 9.25 -12.54 -36.11
CA LYS A 202 8.96 -11.36 -35.29
C LYS A 202 9.62 -11.48 -33.93
N THR A 203 10.30 -10.42 -33.54
CA THR A 203 10.69 -10.21 -32.16
C THR A 203 9.47 -9.75 -31.37
N THR A 204 8.99 -10.57 -30.46
CA THR A 204 8.01 -10.19 -29.44
C THR A 204 8.70 -10.01 -28.11
N ASP A 205 8.21 -9.04 -27.35
CA ASP A 205 8.61 -8.89 -25.97
C ASP A 205 8.03 -10.06 -25.17
N GLY A 206 8.88 -10.98 -24.73
CA GLY A 206 8.51 -12.15 -23.96
C GLY A 206 7.91 -11.78 -22.59
N LEU A 207 7.16 -12.71 -22.01
CA LEU A 207 6.53 -12.52 -20.70
C LEU A 207 7.59 -12.47 -19.59
N ARG A 208 7.36 -11.61 -18.58
CA ARG A 208 8.19 -11.54 -17.38
C ARG A 208 7.59 -12.42 -16.30
N CYS A 209 8.14 -13.60 -16.02
CA CYS A 209 7.65 -14.41 -14.90
C CYS A 209 8.33 -14.01 -13.58
N MET A 210 7.54 -13.57 -12.59
CA MET A 210 7.98 -13.27 -11.23
C MET A 210 7.22 -14.13 -10.21
N VAL A 211 7.95 -14.82 -9.34
CA VAL A 211 7.37 -15.53 -8.19
C VAL A 211 7.83 -14.82 -6.92
N LEU A 212 6.86 -14.30 -6.16
CA LEU A 212 7.12 -13.66 -4.87
C LEU A 212 6.77 -14.62 -3.73
N GLU A 213 7.77 -14.86 -2.89
CA GLU A 213 7.62 -15.57 -1.62
C GLU A 213 7.74 -14.55 -0.48
N LEU A 214 6.61 -14.33 0.20
CA LEU A 214 6.40 -13.27 1.17
C LEU A 214 6.56 -13.84 2.58
N ASP A 215 7.64 -13.46 3.27
CA ASP A 215 7.86 -13.83 4.66
C ASP A 215 6.82 -13.17 5.58
N ILE A 216 6.06 -13.98 6.34
CA ILE A 216 5.11 -13.52 7.36
C ILE A 216 5.50 -14.00 8.77
N SER A 217 6.75 -14.42 8.97
CA SER A 217 7.28 -14.88 10.25
C SER A 217 7.20 -13.81 11.34
N GLY A 218 7.33 -14.23 12.61
CA GLY A 218 7.30 -13.31 13.75
C GLY A 218 8.37 -12.20 13.75
N SER A 219 9.35 -12.24 12.85
CA SER A 219 10.34 -11.17 12.65
C SER A 219 9.81 -9.99 11.80
N MET A 220 8.70 -10.23 11.11
CA MET A 220 7.97 -9.30 10.27
C MET A 220 6.90 -8.60 11.13
N LYS A 221 7.14 -7.33 11.44
CA LYS A 221 6.25 -6.50 12.26
C LYS A 221 6.23 -5.06 11.76
N GLY A 222 5.11 -4.38 11.96
CA GLY A 222 4.97 -2.94 11.72
C GLY A 222 5.41 -2.55 10.31
N ASN A 223 6.41 -1.66 10.24
CA ASN A 223 6.94 -1.13 8.99
C ASN A 223 7.37 -2.21 7.98
N LYS A 224 7.99 -3.32 8.42
CA LYS A 224 8.42 -4.39 7.48
C LYS A 224 7.24 -5.01 6.73
N LEU A 225 6.15 -5.30 7.45
CA LEU A 225 4.92 -5.83 6.85
C LEU A 225 4.23 -4.76 5.99
N ALA A 226 4.21 -3.51 6.45
CA ALA A 226 3.66 -2.40 5.68
C ALA A 226 4.35 -2.24 4.31
N GLN A 227 5.69 -2.22 4.30
CA GLN A 227 6.48 -2.13 3.07
C GLN A 227 6.29 -3.35 2.18
N MET A 228 6.31 -4.56 2.76
CA MET A 228 6.06 -5.78 2.00
C MET A 228 4.68 -5.75 1.33
N ALA A 229 3.64 -5.41 2.07
CA ALA A 229 2.27 -5.33 1.56
C ALA A 229 2.14 -4.27 0.45
N LEU A 230 2.74 -3.10 0.64
CA LEU A 230 2.74 -2.03 -0.36
C LEU A 230 3.49 -2.41 -1.63
N CYS A 231 4.71 -2.95 -1.50
CA CYS A 231 5.51 -3.42 -2.64
C CYS A 231 4.80 -4.54 -3.40
N THR A 232 4.17 -5.48 -2.68
CA THR A 232 3.38 -6.55 -3.30
C THR A 232 2.20 -5.98 -4.07
N THR A 233 1.45 -5.05 -3.47
CA THR A 233 0.31 -4.38 -4.13
C THR A 233 0.74 -3.67 -5.41
N MET A 234 1.87 -2.94 -5.34
CA MET A 234 2.47 -2.26 -6.49
C MET A 234 2.83 -3.24 -7.61
N LEU A 235 3.50 -4.35 -7.27
CA LEU A 235 3.93 -5.35 -8.26
C LEU A 235 2.74 -6.08 -8.88
N VAL A 236 1.73 -6.45 -8.09
CA VAL A 236 0.51 -7.10 -8.61
C VAL A 236 -0.24 -6.20 -9.57
N TYR A 237 -0.27 -4.89 -9.32
CA TYR A 237 -0.85 -3.94 -10.26
C TYR A 237 0.01 -3.72 -11.52
N ALA A 238 1.34 -3.76 -11.39
CA ALA A 238 2.26 -3.45 -12.49
C ALA A 238 2.43 -4.59 -13.50
N PHE A 239 2.29 -5.85 -13.06
CA PHE A 239 2.48 -7.04 -13.89
C PHE A 239 1.15 -7.54 -14.44
N LYS A 240 1.17 -8.22 -15.59
CA LYS A 240 -0.02 -8.91 -16.08
C LYS A 240 -0.37 -10.07 -15.15
N PRO A 241 -1.65 -10.52 -15.12
CA PRO A 241 -2.03 -11.69 -14.34
C PRO A 241 -1.12 -12.89 -14.59
N GLU A 242 -0.84 -13.23 -15.85
CA GLU A 242 0.03 -14.33 -16.30
C GLU A 242 1.52 -14.21 -15.94
N GLU A 243 1.94 -13.07 -15.39
CA GLU A 243 3.34 -12.76 -15.14
C GLU A 243 3.75 -12.85 -13.66
N ILE A 244 2.78 -12.93 -12.73
CA ILE A 244 3.07 -12.87 -11.29
C ILE A 244 2.40 -13.98 -10.48
N ALA A 245 3.18 -14.65 -9.64
CA ALA A 245 2.69 -15.60 -8.64
C ALA A 245 3.09 -15.16 -7.23
N LEU A 246 2.22 -15.45 -6.25
CA LEU A 246 2.35 -14.98 -4.87
C LEU A 246 2.16 -16.13 -3.89
N THR A 247 3.05 -16.21 -2.91
CA THR A 247 2.95 -17.15 -1.79
C THR A 247 3.34 -16.48 -0.48
N PHE A 248 2.66 -16.80 0.62
CA PHE A 248 3.13 -16.52 1.97
C PHE A 248 4.00 -17.67 2.46
N PHE A 249 5.05 -17.34 3.19
CA PHE A 249 5.97 -18.30 3.79
C PHE A 249 6.13 -18.04 5.29
N GLU A 250 5.93 -19.09 6.08
CA GLU A 250 6.31 -19.14 7.49
C GLU A 250 6.83 -20.55 7.83
N SER A 251 6.03 -21.38 8.51
CA SER A 251 6.33 -22.80 8.74
C SER A 251 5.82 -23.68 7.60
N ASN A 252 4.84 -23.19 6.85
CA ASN A 252 4.28 -23.80 5.64
C ASN A 252 4.07 -22.71 4.59
N THR A 253 4.08 -23.09 3.31
CA THR A 253 3.78 -22.17 2.20
C THR A 253 2.27 -22.11 1.99
N HIS A 254 1.71 -20.90 2.00
CA HIS A 254 0.32 -20.65 1.64
C HIS A 254 0.28 -19.92 0.30
N LYS A 255 -0.39 -20.51 -0.69
CA LYS A 255 -0.48 -19.93 -2.03
C LYS A 255 -1.60 -18.89 -2.10
N LEU A 256 -1.28 -17.69 -2.59
CA LEU A 256 -2.27 -16.63 -2.85
C LEU A 256 -2.70 -16.60 -4.32
N LYS A 257 -1.74 -16.74 -5.24
CA LYS A 257 -1.99 -16.58 -6.69
C LYS A 257 -1.00 -17.41 -7.53
N ASN A 258 -1.49 -18.17 -8.51
CA ASN A 258 -0.65 -18.70 -9.60
C ASN A 258 -0.46 -17.69 -10.73
N LEU A 259 0.49 -17.95 -11.61
CA LEU A 259 0.65 -17.23 -12.88
C LEU A 259 -0.68 -17.19 -13.65
N ASP A 260 -1.33 -18.32 -13.88
CA ASP A 260 -2.55 -18.37 -14.71
C ASP A 260 -3.84 -17.92 -13.99
N ASP A 261 -3.76 -17.57 -12.69
CA ASP A 261 -4.92 -17.15 -11.93
C ASP A 261 -5.14 -15.64 -12.12
N ASP A 262 -6.35 -15.25 -12.58
CA ASP A 262 -6.80 -13.86 -12.56
C ASP A 262 -7.40 -13.54 -11.18
N VAL A 263 -6.66 -12.77 -10.39
CA VAL A 263 -7.05 -12.38 -9.03
C VAL A 263 -7.15 -10.87 -8.98
N GLU A 264 -8.32 -10.38 -8.60
CA GLU A 264 -8.56 -8.95 -8.38
C GLU A 264 -7.59 -8.40 -7.33
N LEU A 265 -6.95 -7.26 -7.63
CA LEU A 265 -6.01 -6.58 -6.74
C LEU A 265 -6.59 -6.39 -5.33
N GLU A 266 -7.88 -6.06 -5.25
CA GLU A 266 -8.61 -5.90 -4.00
C GLU A 266 -8.60 -7.14 -3.09
N LYS A 267 -8.65 -8.35 -3.66
CA LYS A 267 -8.60 -9.61 -2.90
C LYS A 267 -7.21 -9.85 -2.36
N VAL A 268 -6.18 -9.59 -3.18
CA VAL A 268 -4.78 -9.69 -2.75
C VAL A 268 -4.50 -8.73 -1.60
N VAL A 269 -4.95 -7.48 -1.71
CA VAL A 269 -4.83 -6.49 -0.63
C VAL A 269 -5.57 -6.93 0.63
N ASP A 270 -6.75 -7.51 0.48
CA ASP A 270 -7.53 -7.98 1.63
C ASP A 270 -6.81 -9.11 2.41
N GLU A 271 -6.16 -10.02 1.69
CA GLU A 271 -5.34 -11.10 2.27
C GLU A 271 -4.04 -10.58 2.89
N LEU A 272 -3.39 -9.57 2.30
CA LEU A 272 -2.19 -8.94 2.86
C LEU A 272 -2.45 -8.22 4.19
N LEU A 273 -3.69 -7.78 4.43
CA LEU A 273 -4.06 -7.04 5.64
C LEU A 273 -4.47 -7.92 6.82
N GLU A 274 -4.75 -9.21 6.59
CA GLU A 274 -5.06 -10.20 7.65
C GLU A 274 -3.84 -10.52 8.53
#